data_AF-A0A800CJ20-F1
#
_entry.id   AF-A0A800CJ20-F1
#
_cell.length_a   1.000
_cell.length_b   1.000
_cell.length_c   1.000
_cell.angle_alpha   90.00
_cell.angle_beta   90.00
_cell.angle_gamma   90.00
#
_symmetry.space_group_name_H-M   'P 1'
#
loop_
_entity.id
_entity.type
_entity.pdbx_description
1 polymer ?
#
loop_
_entity_poly.entity_id
_entity_poly.type
_entity_poly.pdbx_seq_one_letter_code
_entity_poly.pdbx_strand_id
1 'polypeptide(L)' 'MPFNTNILASILFGSQAQLAEKPRFISILGSLTPLKYDSRMLGAMMEYARAGQPQLIASLAI' A
#
# COMPACT_ATOMS: atom_id res chain seq x y z
N MET A 1 -0.46 -11.08 -8.16
CA MET A 1 0.60 -10.21 -8.74
C MET A 1 1.27 -9.48 -7.58
N PRO A 2 2.61 -9.47 -7.47
CA PRO A 2 3.30 -8.78 -6.39
C PRO A 2 3.22 -7.25 -6.58
N PHE A 3 3.11 -6.52 -5.45
CA PHE A 3 3.11 -5.05 -5.44
C PHE A 3 4.56 -4.55 -5.40
N ASN A 4 5.13 -4.25 -6.56
CA ASN A 4 6.54 -3.86 -6.68
C ASN A 4 6.82 -2.40 -6.31
N THR A 5 5.82 -1.64 -5.85
CA THR A 5 5.93 -0.20 -5.59
C THR A 5 7.00 0.12 -4.54
N ASN A 6 7.08 -0.67 -3.47
CA ASN A 6 8.13 -0.51 -2.45
C ASN A 6 9.53 -0.72 -3.04
N ILE A 7 9.69 -1.67 -3.95
CA ILE A 7 10.98 -1.97 -4.61
C ILE A 7 11.42 -0.76 -5.44
N LEU A 8 10.51 -0.23 -6.26
CA LEU A 8 10.77 0.96 -7.07
C LEU A 8 11.07 2.18 -6.19
N ALA A 9 10.33 2.37 -5.10
CA ALA A 9 10.58 3.45 -4.15
C ALA A 9 11.96 3.32 -3.49
N SER A 10 12.43 2.12 -3.19
CA SER A 10 13.79 1.92 -2.68
C SER A 10 14.82 2.32 -3.72
N ILE A 11 14.70 1.86 -4.97
CA ILE A 11 15.65 2.24 -6.04
C ILE A 11 15.79 3.78 -6.15
N LEU A 12 14.69 4.51 -5.98
CA LEU A 12 14.68 5.99 -6.06
C LEU A 12 15.14 6.70 -4.78
N PHE A 13 14.81 6.15 -3.60
CA PHE A 13 14.94 6.86 -2.32
C PHE A 13 15.87 6.17 -1.31
N GLY A 14 16.58 5.11 -1.71
CA GLY A 14 17.59 4.41 -0.92
C GLY A 14 17.25 2.93 -0.66
N SER A 15 17.13 2.56 0.60
CA SER A 15 16.83 1.19 1.01
C SER A 15 15.39 1.04 1.50
N GLN A 16 14.89 -0.21 1.53
CA GLN A 16 13.59 -0.53 2.12
C GLN A 16 13.49 -0.06 3.58
N ALA A 17 14.58 -0.19 4.34
CA ALA A 17 14.64 0.25 5.73
C ALA A 17 14.37 1.76 5.88
N GLN A 18 14.86 2.57 4.92
CA GLN A 18 14.68 4.03 4.91
C GLN A 18 13.29 4.47 4.44
N LEU A 19 12.51 3.58 3.79
CA LEU A 19 11.14 3.90 3.37
C LEU A 19 10.19 4.08 4.56
N ALA A 20 10.44 3.38 5.66
CA ALA A 20 9.63 3.47 6.88
C ALA A 20 9.90 4.77 7.67
N GLU A 21 11.14 5.27 7.66
CA GLU A 21 11.51 6.51 8.36
C GLU A 21 10.91 7.76 7.70
N LYS A 22 10.84 7.75 6.36
CA LYS A 22 10.29 8.83 5.55
C LYS A 22 9.40 8.22 4.47
N PRO A 23 8.08 8.23 4.66
CA PRO A 23 7.13 7.77 3.66
C PRO A 23 7.34 8.43 2.29
N ARG A 24 7.22 7.66 1.20
CA ARG A 24 7.57 8.13 -0.16
C ARG A 24 6.38 8.26 -1.09
N PHE A 25 5.29 7.57 -0.80
CA PHE A 25 4.06 7.63 -1.56
C PHE A 25 2.86 7.32 -0.66
N ILE A 26 1.67 7.55 -1.19
CA ILE A 26 0.40 7.14 -0.58
C ILE A 26 -0.29 6.14 -1.51
N SER A 27 -0.89 5.09 -0.94
CA SER A 27 -1.72 4.15 -1.69
C SER A 27 -3.21 4.40 -1.46
N ILE A 28 -4.04 4.19 -2.46
CA ILE A 28 -5.50 4.14 -2.31
C ILE A 28 -5.96 2.69 -2.35
N LEU A 29 -6.60 2.23 -1.29
CA LEU A 29 -7.11 0.87 -1.17
C LEU A 29 -8.63 0.90 -1.05
N GLY A 30 -9.29 0.31 -2.04
CA GLY A 30 -10.74 0.23 -2.10
C GLY A 30 -11.27 -1.02 -1.41
N SER A 31 -12.36 -0.87 -0.65
CA SER A 31 -13.23 -1.99 -0.34
C SER A 31 -13.89 -2.51 -1.62
N LEU A 32 -14.25 -3.78 -1.62
CA LEU A 32 -15.25 -4.34 -2.52
C LEU A 32 -16.62 -4.12 -1.87
N THR A 33 -17.19 -2.92 -2.06
CA THR A 33 -18.48 -2.57 -1.47
C THR A 33 -19.59 -3.52 -1.96
N PRO A 34 -20.48 -4.02 -1.07
CA PRO A 34 -20.52 -3.77 0.38
C PRO A 34 -19.66 -4.75 1.21
N LEU A 35 -18.99 -4.19 2.24
CA LEU A 35 -18.40 -4.90 3.39
C LEU A 35 -17.39 -6.01 3.07
N LYS A 36 -16.67 -5.94 1.94
CA LYS A 36 -15.65 -6.93 1.58
C LYS A 36 -14.33 -6.29 1.15
N TYR A 37 -13.28 -7.10 1.15
CA TYR A 37 -12.05 -6.83 0.42
C TYR A 37 -11.71 -8.07 -0.42
N ASP A 38 -11.18 -7.85 -1.61
CA ASP A 38 -10.58 -8.94 -2.38
C ASP A 38 -9.18 -9.28 -1.83
N SER A 39 -8.69 -10.48 -2.12
CA SER A 39 -7.39 -10.96 -1.62
C SER A 39 -6.20 -10.12 -2.09
N ARG A 40 -6.33 -9.46 -3.25
CA ARG A 40 -5.31 -8.58 -3.81
C ARG A 40 -5.23 -7.26 -3.03
N MET A 41 -6.35 -6.66 -2.65
CA MET A 41 -6.41 -5.46 -1.81
C MET A 41 -5.87 -5.75 -0.40
N LEU A 42 -6.23 -6.90 0.19
CA LEU A 42 -5.63 -7.32 1.46
C LEU A 42 -4.12 -7.52 1.36
N GLY A 43 -3.63 -8.12 0.26
CA GLY A 43 -2.20 -8.25 -0.02
C GLY A 43 -1.48 -6.90 -0.08
N ALA A 44 -2.04 -5.92 -0.79
CA ALA A 44 -1.48 -4.57 -0.85
C ALA A 44 -1.46 -3.90 0.52
N MET A 45 -2.55 -4.03 1.28
CA MET A 45 -2.69 -3.43 2.59
C MET A 45 -1.59 -3.88 3.55
N MET A 46 -1.36 -5.19 3.60
CA MET A 46 -0.31 -5.78 4.43
C MET A 46 1.09 -5.38 3.96
N GLU A 47 1.33 -5.36 2.66
CA GLU A 47 2.63 -4.99 2.06
C GLU A 47 3.01 -3.54 2.37
N TYR A 48 2.09 -2.60 2.14
CA TYR A 48 2.33 -1.18 2.38
C TYR A 48 2.38 -0.85 3.88
N ALA A 49 1.59 -1.53 4.72
CA ALA A 49 1.65 -1.38 6.17
C ALA A 49 3.02 -1.80 6.71
N ARG A 50 3.55 -2.94 6.24
CA ARG A 50 4.87 -3.45 6.64
C ARG A 50 6.00 -2.50 6.25
N ALA A 51 5.88 -1.82 5.12
CA ALA A 51 6.86 -0.85 4.63
C ALA A 51 6.69 0.57 5.20
N GLY A 52 5.76 0.77 6.15
CA GLY A 52 5.51 2.08 6.76
C GLY A 52 4.93 3.11 5.79
N GLN A 53 4.31 2.68 4.69
CA GLN A 53 3.71 3.59 3.72
C GLN A 53 2.28 3.96 4.12
N PRO A 54 1.88 5.24 4.03
CA PRO A 54 0.53 5.69 4.34
C PRO A 54 -0.49 5.17 3.31
N GLN A 55 -1.69 4.89 3.80
CA GLN A 55 -2.75 4.26 3.01
C GLN A 55 -4.06 5.01 3.22
N LEU A 56 -4.68 5.44 2.12
CA LEU A 56 -6.07 5.90 2.10
C LEU A 56 -6.98 4.68 1.91
N ILE A 57 -7.61 4.23 2.99
CA ILE A 57 -8.60 3.15 2.94
C ILE A 57 -9.96 3.78 2.64
N ALA A 58 -10.50 3.49 1.46
CA ALA A 58 -11.70 4.12 0.94
C ALA A 58 -12.78 3.08 0.61
N SER A 59 -14.03 3.48 0.79
CA SER A 59 -15.19 2.72 0.35
C SER A 59 -15.98 3.55 -0.64
N LEU A 60 -16.18 3.04 -1.84
CA LEU A 60 -17.11 3.64 -2.79
C LEU A 60 -18.48 2.99 -2.56
N ALA A 61 -19.36 3.71 -1.86
CA ALA A 61 -20.75 3.33 -1.66
C ALA A 61 -21.62 4.47 -2.22
N ILE A 62 -22.38 4.17 -3.27
CA ILE A 62 -23.33 5.07 -3.91
C ILE A 62 -24.70 4.41 -3.95
#